data_AF-A0A2H0DV16-F1
#
_entry.id   AF-A0A2H0DV16-F1
#
_cell.length_a   1.000
_cell.length_b   1.000
_cell.length_c   1.000
_cell.angle_alpha   90.00
_cell.angle_beta   90.00
_cell.angle_gamma   90.00
#
_symmetry.space_group_name_H-M   'P 1'
#
loop_
_entity.id
_entity.type
_entity.pdbx_description
1 polymer ?
#
loop_
_entity_poly.entity_id
_entity_poly.type
_entity_poly.pdbx_seq_one_letter_code
_entity_poly.pdbx_strand_id
1 'polypeptide(L)'
;MLTKQEIIKKLQKFAKENGGKTPSEKVLFENTNIGIMDRRRYWSNYGELVLEAGLTPNKFDKTKYSHTQLCNMFIKAIREKGKWPTRGILDVKHHNDRSFPDSTTFYSKLGLTSELAKTILEYTSDKHGYKDVVNICNSIILKSGDKLPLEDENATTGYIYLGKQHGSYKIGKSKDPNRRR
;
A
#
# COMPACT_ATOMS: atom_id res chain seq x y z
N MET A 1 40.25 -5.22 14.97
CA MET A 1 38.78 -5.44 15.12
C MET A 1 38.17 -4.13 15.52
N LEU A 2 37.05 -3.72 14.90
CA LEU A 2 36.41 -2.44 15.22
C LEU A 2 35.54 -2.57 16.47
N THR A 3 35.60 -1.56 17.33
CA THR A 3 34.73 -1.44 18.49
C THR A 3 33.37 -0.87 18.08
N LYS A 4 32.34 -1.12 18.91
CA LYS A 4 30.97 -0.63 18.68
C LYS A 4 30.92 0.88 18.42
N GLN A 5 31.65 1.67 19.21
CA GLN A 5 31.67 3.13 19.09
C GLN A 5 32.40 3.63 17.84
N GLU A 6 33.45 2.93 17.39
CA GLU A 6 34.16 3.29 16.16
C GLU A 6 33.27 3.14 14.92
N ILE A 7 32.45 2.09 14.87
CA ILE A 7 31.50 1.86 13.78
C ILE A 7 30.45 2.98 13.76
N ILE A 8 29.88 3.35 14.91
CA ILE A 8 28.92 4.46 15.02
C ILE A 8 29.54 5.78 14.55
N LYS A 9 30.75 6.12 15.04
CA LYS A 9 31.44 7.36 14.64
C LYS A 9 31.74 7.42 13.15
N LYS A 10 32.18 6.30 12.56
CA LYS A 10 32.43 6.20 11.11
C LYS A 10 31.15 6.38 10.30
N LEU A 11 30.04 5.76 10.71
CA LEU A 11 28.74 5.95 10.08
C LEU A 11 28.26 7.41 10.17
N GLN A 12 28.36 8.04 11.34
CA GLN A 12 28.00 9.45 11.53
C GLN A 12 28.86 10.39 10.66
N LYS A 13 30.16 10.14 10.58
CA LYS A 13 31.08 10.91 9.73
C LYS A 13 30.71 10.78 8.25
N PHE A 14 30.49 9.55 7.79
CA PHE A 14 30.11 9.27 6.41
C PHE A 14 28.75 9.89 6.04
N ALA A 15 27.78 9.86 6.96
CA ALA A 15 26.48 10.50 6.76
C ALA A 15 26.63 12.04 6.67
N LYS A 16 27.47 12.66 7.50
CA LYS A 16 27.75 14.11 7.44
C LYS A 16 28.40 14.51 6.12
N GLU A 17 29.37 13.73 5.64
CA GLU A 17 30.04 13.97 4.36
C GLU A 17 29.07 13.86 3.16
N ASN A 18 28.06 13.00 3.25
CA ASN A 18 27.03 12.82 2.21
C ASN A 18 25.77 13.69 2.40
N GLY A 19 25.92 14.86 3.04
CA GLY A 19 24.83 15.83 3.20
C GLY A 19 23.77 15.42 4.23
N GLY A 20 24.15 14.65 5.25
CA GLY A 20 23.29 14.25 6.36
C GLY A 20 22.33 13.09 6.04
N LYS A 21 22.43 12.48 4.85
CA LYS A 21 21.59 11.34 4.47
C LYS A 21 22.18 10.04 5.01
N THR A 22 21.30 9.16 5.48
CA THR A 22 21.67 7.82 5.90
C THR A 22 22.14 7.00 4.70
N PRO A 23 23.41 6.55 4.68
CA PRO A 23 23.92 5.71 3.59
C PRO A 23 23.20 4.36 3.59
N SER A 24 23.17 3.68 2.44
CA SER A 24 22.72 2.29 2.41
C SER A 24 23.81 1.37 2.99
N GLU A 25 23.41 0.20 3.49
CA GLU A 25 24.36 -0.79 4.05
C GLU A 25 25.48 -1.12 3.06
N LYS A 26 25.13 -1.30 1.78
CA LYS A 26 26.09 -1.56 0.70
C LYS A 26 27.06 -0.40 0.50
N VAL A 27 26.56 0.84 0.40
CA VAL A 27 27.40 2.03 0.20
C VAL A 27 28.34 2.24 1.39
N LEU A 28 27.87 2.01 2.62
CA LEU A 28 28.73 2.09 3.79
C LEU A 28 29.88 1.07 3.72
N PHE A 29 29.60 -0.19 3.42
CA PHE A 29 30.63 -1.23 3.38
C PHE A 29 31.62 -1.07 2.22
N GLU A 30 31.18 -0.52 1.08
CA GLU A 30 32.08 -0.26 -0.06
C GLU A 30 32.99 0.95 0.18
N ASN A 31 32.50 1.96 0.89
CA ASN A 31 33.23 3.23 1.08
C ASN A 31 33.90 3.35 2.46
N THR A 32 33.65 2.42 3.37
CA THR A 32 34.28 2.41 4.69
C THR A 32 34.90 1.06 4.97
N ASN A 33 35.94 1.04 5.80
CA ASN A 33 36.61 -0.20 6.22
C ASN A 33 35.82 -0.97 7.29
N ILE A 34 34.48 -0.98 7.21
CA ILE A 34 33.56 -1.70 8.10
C ILE A 34 33.08 -2.94 7.34
N GLY A 35 33.41 -4.13 7.85
CA GLY A 35 32.90 -5.37 7.27
C GLY A 35 31.49 -5.72 7.76
N ILE A 36 30.79 -6.55 6.99
CA ILE A 36 29.50 -7.12 7.41
C ILE A 36 29.60 -7.89 8.74
N MET A 37 30.75 -8.52 9.00
CA MET A 37 31.03 -9.27 10.22
C MET A 37 31.21 -8.34 11.43
N ASP A 38 31.85 -7.18 11.26
CA ASP A 38 31.99 -6.18 12.31
C ASP A 38 30.62 -5.63 12.74
N ARG A 39 29.72 -5.41 11.77
CA ARG A 39 28.33 -4.99 12.04
C ARG A 39 27.53 -6.10 12.74
N ARG A 40 27.57 -7.33 12.22
CA ARG A 40 26.82 -8.49 12.77
C ARG A 40 27.20 -8.85 14.21
N ARG A 41 28.38 -8.45 14.67
CA ARG A 41 28.83 -8.64 16.05
C ARG A 41 28.00 -7.86 17.07
N TYR A 42 27.49 -6.69 16.70
CA TYR A 42 26.83 -5.76 17.63
C TYR A 42 25.38 -5.46 17.28
N TRP A 43 24.96 -5.62 16.02
CA TRP A 43 23.60 -5.34 15.55
C TRP A 43 23.05 -6.45 14.66
N SER A 44 21.77 -6.79 14.88
CA SER A 44 21.05 -7.84 14.15
C SER A 44 20.73 -7.39 12.72
N ASN A 45 20.43 -6.11 12.52
CA ASN A 45 20.18 -5.50 11.21
C ASN A 45 20.83 -4.11 11.08
N TYR A 46 20.95 -3.60 9.85
CA TYR A 46 21.53 -2.28 9.59
C TYR A 46 20.71 -1.12 10.18
N GLY A 47 19.38 -1.29 10.27
CA GLY A 47 18.49 -0.29 10.84
C GLY A 47 18.79 0.02 12.31
N GLU A 48 19.11 -1.00 13.11
CA GLU A 48 19.52 -0.83 14.51
C GLU A 48 20.80 -0.01 14.65
N LEU A 49 21.82 -0.30 13.82
CA LEU A 49 23.05 0.49 13.77
C LEU A 49 22.75 1.97 13.43
N VAL A 50 21.87 2.20 12.45
CA VAL A 50 21.48 3.55 12.04
C VAL A 50 20.74 4.29 13.15
N LEU A 51 19.79 3.62 13.82
CA LEU A 51 19.05 4.18 14.96
C LEU A 51 19.98 4.53 16.12
N GLU A 52 20.89 3.63 16.47
CA GLU A 52 21.85 3.86 17.55
C GLU A 52 22.87 4.96 17.19
N ALA A 53 23.17 5.13 15.91
CA ALA A 53 23.97 6.25 15.41
C ALA A 53 23.22 7.60 15.41
N GLY A 54 21.96 7.63 15.83
CA GLY A 54 21.12 8.84 15.84
C GLY A 54 20.71 9.30 14.44
N LEU A 55 20.77 8.40 13.46
CA LEU A 55 20.36 8.64 12.09
C LEU A 55 18.97 8.05 11.84
N THR A 56 18.27 8.56 10.83
CA THR A 56 16.95 8.03 10.44
C THR A 56 17.13 6.88 9.44
N PRO A 57 16.62 5.66 9.72
CA PRO A 57 16.63 4.57 8.76
C PRO A 57 16.03 4.97 7.42
N ASN A 58 16.67 4.50 6.33
CA ASN A 58 16.11 4.69 5.00
C ASN A 58 14.74 4.03 4.94
N LYS A 59 13.71 4.81 4.60
CA LYS A 59 12.40 4.26 4.29
C LYS A 59 12.57 3.39 3.05
N PHE A 60 12.18 2.13 3.15
CA PHE A 60 12.14 1.20 2.00
C PHE A 60 10.97 1.55 1.09
N ASP A 61 10.91 2.80 0.64
CA ASP A 61 9.96 3.20 -0.36
C ASP A 61 10.54 2.80 -1.72
N LYS A 62 10.22 1.58 -2.15
CA LYS A 62 10.69 1.02 -3.43
C LYS A 62 10.15 1.78 -4.64
N THR A 63 9.25 2.74 -4.44
CA THR A 63 8.56 3.44 -5.52
C THR A 63 9.25 4.76 -5.84
N LYS A 64 9.65 4.93 -7.10
CA LYS A 64 10.25 6.18 -7.61
C LYS A 64 9.23 7.32 -7.77
N TYR A 65 7.94 7.00 -7.62
CA TYR A 65 6.84 7.90 -7.93
C TYR A 65 6.27 8.50 -6.64
N SER A 66 6.09 9.82 -6.65
CA SER A 66 5.32 10.51 -5.62
C SER A 66 3.82 10.18 -5.73
N HIS A 67 3.09 10.37 -4.63
CA HIS A 67 1.65 10.17 -4.59
C HIS A 67 0.91 10.94 -5.70
N THR A 68 1.28 12.21 -5.90
CA THR A 68 0.66 13.07 -6.93
C THR A 68 0.97 12.61 -8.36
N GLN A 69 2.16 12.08 -8.61
CA GLN A 69 2.52 11.50 -9.91
C GLN A 69 1.69 10.25 -10.20
N LEU A 70 1.53 9.36 -9.22
CA LEU A 70 0.69 8.18 -9.35
C LEU A 70 -0.76 8.55 -9.65
N CYS A 71 -1.33 9.53 -8.91
CA CYS A 71 -2.69 10.00 -9.18
C CYS A 71 -2.84 10.55 -10.61
N ASN A 72 -1.91 11.38 -11.09
CA ASN A 72 -1.94 11.91 -12.46
C ASN A 72 -1.84 10.80 -13.53
N MET A 73 -0.94 9.84 -13.34
CA MET A 73 -0.76 8.72 -14.26
C MET A 73 -2.01 7.83 -14.32
N PHE A 74 -2.64 7.59 -13.17
CA PHE A 74 -3.88 6.81 -13.08
C PHE A 74 -5.06 7.52 -13.75
N ILE A 75 -5.22 8.83 -13.51
CA ILE A 75 -6.23 9.67 -14.17
C ILE A 75 -6.08 9.63 -15.69
N LYS A 76 -4.84 9.73 -16.18
CA LYS A 76 -4.56 9.61 -17.62
C LYS A 76 -5.02 8.25 -18.16
N ALA A 77 -4.78 7.16 -17.42
CA ALA A 77 -5.24 5.83 -17.80
C ALA A 77 -6.78 5.70 -17.81
N ILE A 78 -7.49 6.32 -16.85
CA ILE A 78 -8.96 6.39 -16.84
C ILE A 78 -9.45 7.07 -18.12
N ARG A 79 -8.89 8.25 -18.46
CA ARG A 79 -9.29 9.04 -19.62
C ARG A 79 -9.05 8.33 -20.95
N GLU A 80 -7.87 7.75 -21.12
CA GLU A 80 -7.52 7.02 -22.34
C GLU A 80 -8.44 5.83 -22.59
N LYS A 81 -8.96 5.18 -21.54
CA LYS A 81 -9.83 4.01 -21.68
C LYS A 81 -11.32 4.33 -21.55
N GLY A 82 -11.68 5.51 -21.06
CA GLY A 82 -13.06 5.93 -20.81
C GLY A 82 -13.77 5.10 -19.73
N LYS A 83 -13.04 4.28 -18.97
CA LYS A 83 -13.57 3.39 -17.93
C LYS A 83 -12.52 3.15 -16.86
N TRP A 84 -12.93 2.62 -15.72
CA TRP A 84 -12.02 2.27 -14.63
C TRP A 84 -10.95 1.27 -15.10
N PRO A 85 -9.64 1.61 -15.01
CA PRO A 85 -8.56 0.72 -15.37
C PRO A 85 -8.56 -0.51 -14.45
N THR A 86 -8.77 -1.69 -15.03
CA THR A 86 -8.54 -2.95 -14.32
C THR A 86 -7.04 -3.21 -14.22
N ARG A 87 -6.66 -4.11 -13.32
CA ARG A 87 -5.26 -4.53 -13.14
C ARG A 87 -4.59 -4.91 -14.46
N GLY A 88 -5.26 -5.72 -15.28
CA GLY A 88 -4.75 -6.12 -16.60
C GLY A 88 -4.54 -4.96 -17.58
N ILE A 89 -5.35 -3.89 -17.52
CA ILE A 89 -5.13 -2.70 -18.35
C ILE A 89 -3.85 -1.98 -17.93
N LEU A 90 -3.62 -1.86 -16.62
CA LEU A 90 -2.42 -1.23 -16.07
C LEU A 90 -1.17 -2.06 -16.39
N ASP A 91 -1.25 -3.39 -16.28
CA ASP A 91 -0.15 -4.31 -16.57
C ASP A 91 0.24 -4.26 -18.05
N VAL A 92 -0.75 -4.26 -18.96
CA VAL A 92 -0.48 -4.08 -20.40
C VAL A 92 0.19 -2.73 -20.68
N LYS A 93 -0.23 -1.67 -19.97
CA LYS A 93 0.38 -0.35 -20.12
C LYS A 93 1.82 -0.30 -19.60
N HIS A 94 2.09 -0.92 -18.46
CA HIS A 94 3.44 -1.10 -17.91
C HIS A 94 4.35 -1.91 -18.85
N HIS A 95 3.80 -2.96 -19.47
CA HIS A 95 4.56 -3.77 -20.42
C HIS A 95 4.95 -2.99 -21.68
N ASN A 96 4.03 -2.18 -22.21
CA ASN A 96 4.27 -1.33 -23.36
C ASN A 96 5.17 -0.13 -23.05
N ASP A 97 5.09 0.39 -21.82
CA ASP A 97 5.87 1.54 -21.36
C ASP A 97 6.45 1.26 -19.98
N ARG A 98 7.75 0.92 -19.92
CA ARG A 98 8.47 0.66 -18.66
C ARG A 98 8.59 1.88 -17.76
N SER A 99 8.32 3.09 -18.26
CA SER A 99 8.22 4.30 -17.44
C SER A 99 6.87 4.43 -16.72
N PHE A 100 5.88 3.63 -17.11
CA PHE A 100 4.63 3.51 -16.36
C PHE A 100 4.84 2.61 -15.13
N PRO A 101 4.24 2.90 -13.96
CA PRO A 101 4.35 2.03 -12.78
C PRO A 101 3.62 0.69 -12.98
N ASP A 102 4.09 -0.35 -12.30
CA ASP A 102 3.37 -1.62 -12.21
C ASP A 102 2.03 -1.45 -11.49
N SER A 103 1.02 -2.27 -11.81
CA SER A 103 -0.29 -2.20 -11.16
C SER A 103 -0.21 -2.30 -9.64
N THR A 104 0.69 -3.15 -9.11
CA THR A 104 0.94 -3.28 -7.66
C THR A 104 1.42 -2.00 -7.01
N THR A 105 2.11 -1.14 -7.75
CA THR A 105 2.59 0.16 -7.24
C THR A 105 1.41 1.09 -6.95
N PHE A 106 0.39 1.11 -7.82
CA PHE A 106 -0.82 1.90 -7.58
C PHE A 106 -1.58 1.38 -6.36
N TYR A 107 -1.88 0.08 -6.31
CA TYR A 107 -2.69 -0.47 -5.21
C TYR A 107 -1.98 -0.44 -3.85
N SER A 108 -0.65 -0.58 -3.80
CA SER A 108 0.09 -0.51 -2.54
C SER A 108 0.22 0.92 -1.98
N LYS A 109 0.13 1.94 -2.84
CA LYS A 109 0.34 3.35 -2.46
C LYS A 109 -0.92 4.18 -2.34
N LEU A 110 -1.92 3.86 -3.14
CA LEU A 110 -3.17 4.61 -3.21
C LEU A 110 -4.36 3.81 -2.64
N GLY A 111 -4.12 2.56 -2.23
CA GLY A 111 -5.12 1.68 -1.63
C GLY A 111 -5.82 0.75 -2.64
N LEU A 112 -6.73 -0.07 -2.12
CA LEU A 112 -7.53 -1.00 -2.92
C LEU A 112 -8.55 -0.26 -3.79
N THR A 113 -9.30 -0.96 -4.64
CA THR A 113 -10.19 -0.35 -5.65
C THR A 113 -11.10 0.78 -5.13
N SER A 114 -11.74 0.62 -3.95
CA SER A 114 -12.59 1.67 -3.35
C SER A 114 -11.76 2.85 -2.81
N GLU A 115 -10.69 2.56 -2.07
CA GLU A 115 -9.80 3.58 -1.49
C GLU A 115 -9.07 4.38 -2.57
N LEU A 116 -8.65 3.71 -3.64
CA LEU A 116 -8.04 4.32 -4.81
C LEU A 116 -9.04 5.27 -5.50
N ALA A 117 -10.31 4.87 -5.62
CA ALA A 117 -11.34 5.75 -6.17
C ALA A 117 -11.55 7.00 -5.31
N LYS A 118 -11.60 6.86 -3.97
CA LYS A 118 -11.67 7.99 -3.03
C LYS A 118 -10.45 8.90 -3.12
N THR A 119 -9.25 8.32 -3.14
CA THR A 119 -7.98 9.04 -3.27
C THR A 119 -7.93 9.87 -4.56
N ILE A 120 -8.39 9.30 -5.67
CA ILE A 120 -8.46 10.00 -6.96
C ILE A 120 -9.53 11.10 -6.94
N LEU A 121 -10.67 10.89 -6.26
CA LEU A 121 -11.69 11.93 -6.08
C LEU A 121 -11.18 13.10 -5.25
N GLU A 122 -10.51 12.85 -4.13
CA GLU A 122 -9.87 13.89 -3.32
C GLU A 122 -8.86 14.68 -4.15
N TYR A 123 -8.02 13.99 -4.92
CA TYR A 123 -7.04 14.65 -5.78
C TYR A 123 -7.66 15.48 -6.92
N THR A 124 -8.86 15.11 -7.38
CA THR A 124 -9.56 15.81 -8.47
C THR A 124 -10.51 16.90 -7.98
N SER A 125 -10.82 16.96 -6.68
CA SER A 125 -11.74 17.95 -6.10
C SER A 125 -11.23 19.38 -6.24
N ASP A 126 -9.92 19.59 -6.17
CA ASP A 126 -9.28 20.91 -6.32
C ASP A 126 -9.09 21.36 -7.78
N LYS A 127 -9.43 20.53 -8.77
CA LYS A 127 -9.10 20.80 -10.17
C LYS A 127 -10.33 20.80 -11.09
N HIS A 128 -10.51 21.90 -11.81
CA HIS A 128 -11.53 22.01 -12.84
C HIS A 128 -11.24 21.10 -14.04
N GLY A 129 -12.29 20.42 -14.55
CA GLY A 129 -12.22 19.65 -15.79
C GLY A 129 -12.14 18.13 -15.65
N TYR A 130 -12.26 17.56 -14.44
CA TYR A 130 -12.24 16.10 -14.20
C TYR A 130 -13.63 15.45 -14.02
N LYS A 131 -14.70 16.09 -14.50
CA LYS A 131 -16.09 15.59 -14.36
C LYS A 131 -16.27 14.16 -14.87
N ASP A 132 -15.58 13.82 -15.96
CA ASP A 132 -15.53 12.49 -16.57
C ASP A 132 -14.98 11.44 -15.60
N VAL A 133 -13.84 11.75 -14.97
CA VAL A 133 -13.14 10.89 -14.03
C VAL A 133 -13.93 10.76 -12.73
N VAL A 134 -14.47 11.86 -12.22
CA VAL A 134 -15.29 11.90 -11.00
C VAL A 134 -16.51 10.98 -11.15
N ASN A 135 -17.20 11.02 -12.28
CA ASN A 135 -18.34 10.14 -12.54
C ASN A 135 -17.95 8.65 -12.53
N ILE A 136 -16.81 8.31 -13.14
CA ILE A 136 -16.30 6.92 -13.15
C ILE A 136 -15.93 6.48 -11.73
N CYS A 137 -15.24 7.32 -10.95
CA CYS A 137 -14.86 7.00 -9.58
C CYS A 137 -16.08 6.81 -8.67
N ASN A 138 -17.08 7.69 -8.78
CA ASN A 138 -18.34 7.56 -8.05
C ASN A 138 -19.07 6.25 -8.38
N SER A 139 -19.11 5.84 -9.65
CA SER A 139 -19.69 4.54 -10.03
C SER A 139 -18.97 3.36 -9.38
N ILE A 140 -17.65 3.44 -9.23
CA ILE A 140 -16.86 2.38 -8.57
C ILE A 140 -17.11 2.34 -7.08
N ILE A 141 -17.18 3.49 -6.40
CA ILE A 141 -17.49 3.56 -4.97
C ILE A 141 -18.89 3.00 -4.69
N LEU A 142 -19.89 3.38 -5.50
CA LEU A 142 -21.26 2.86 -5.40
C LEU A 142 -21.33 1.34 -5.62
N LYS A 143 -20.56 0.80 -6.58
CA LYS A 143 -20.48 -0.65 -6.83
C LYS A 143 -19.70 -1.41 -5.77
N SER A 144 -18.70 -0.78 -5.14
CA SER A 144 -17.83 -1.42 -4.16
C SER A 144 -18.53 -1.63 -2.82
N GLY A 145 -19.71 -1.03 -2.61
CA GLY A 145 -20.51 -1.30 -1.43
C GLY A 145 -19.80 -0.89 -0.15
N ASP A 146 -19.09 0.24 -0.15
CA ASP A 146 -19.04 1.03 1.08
C ASP A 146 -20.46 1.54 1.30
N LYS A 147 -21.30 0.67 1.87
CA LYS A 147 -22.38 1.15 2.73
C LYS A 147 -21.68 2.02 3.77
N LEU A 148 -21.66 3.34 3.56
CA LEU A 148 -22.07 4.21 4.64
C LEU A 148 -23.28 3.50 5.28
N PRO A 149 -23.30 3.26 6.60
CA PRO A 149 -24.43 2.60 7.23
C PRO A 149 -25.66 3.49 7.04
N LEU A 150 -26.29 3.36 5.89
CA LEU A 150 -27.68 3.67 5.68
C LEU A 150 -28.35 2.54 6.44
N GLU A 151 -28.81 2.88 7.64
CA GLU A 151 -29.77 2.08 8.38
C GLU A 151 -30.89 1.72 7.41
N ASP A 152 -30.83 0.49 6.92
CA ASP A 152 -31.87 -0.06 6.08
C ASP A 152 -32.98 -0.42 7.07
N GLU A 153 -33.86 0.54 7.38
CA GLU A 153 -34.97 0.41 8.37
C GLU A 153 -35.88 -0.79 8.06
N ASN A 154 -35.76 -1.40 6.88
CA ASN A 154 -36.53 -2.56 6.44
C ASN A 154 -35.73 -3.86 6.29
N ALA A 155 -34.44 -3.89 6.66
CA ALA A 155 -33.65 -5.12 6.61
C ALA A 155 -34.10 -6.10 7.72
N THR A 156 -34.91 -7.09 7.36
CA THR A 156 -35.32 -8.14 8.30
C THR A 156 -34.11 -9.02 8.64
N THR A 157 -33.65 -8.98 9.90
CA THR A 157 -32.62 -9.87 10.42
C THR A 157 -33.03 -11.34 10.22
N GLY A 158 -32.16 -12.14 9.61
CA GLY A 158 -32.37 -13.56 9.38
C GLY A 158 -31.16 -14.38 9.78
N TYR A 159 -31.38 -15.61 10.20
CA TYR A 159 -30.38 -16.54 10.71
C TYR A 159 -30.26 -17.74 9.77
N ILE A 160 -29.03 -18.17 9.51
CA ILE A 160 -28.74 -19.41 8.78
C ILE A 160 -28.15 -20.38 9.81
N TYR A 161 -28.69 -21.60 9.85
CA TYR A 161 -28.24 -22.64 10.78
C TYR A 161 -27.85 -23.91 10.02
N LEU A 162 -26.93 -24.67 10.61
CA LEU A 162 -26.50 -25.97 10.14
C LEU A 162 -26.96 -27.03 11.14
N GLY A 163 -27.87 -27.91 10.73
CA GLY A 163 -28.33 -29.04 11.52
C GLY A 163 -27.68 -30.34 11.06
N LYS A 164 -27.23 -31.17 11.99
CA LYS A 164 -26.72 -32.52 11.70
C LYS A 164 -27.75 -33.55 12.15
N GLN A 165 -28.18 -34.44 11.26
CA GLN A 165 -29.12 -35.52 11.56
C GLN A 165 -28.69 -36.81 10.84
N HIS A 166 -28.62 -37.93 11.56
CA HIS A 166 -28.23 -39.25 11.04
C HIS A 166 -26.97 -39.23 10.13
N GLY A 167 -25.92 -38.53 10.56
CA GLY A 167 -24.65 -38.46 9.82
C GLY A 167 -24.63 -37.51 8.62
N SER A 168 -25.78 -36.92 8.24
CA SER A 168 -25.90 -35.94 7.16
C SER A 168 -26.09 -34.52 7.70
N TYR A 169 -25.59 -33.53 6.98
CA TYR A 169 -25.75 -32.11 7.32
C TYR A 169 -26.83 -31.46 6.45
N LYS A 170 -27.62 -30.57 7.06
CA LYS A 170 -28.63 -29.75 6.38
C LYS A 170 -28.47 -28.29 6.77
N ILE A 171 -28.47 -27.41 5.78
CA ILE A 171 -28.49 -25.95 5.99
C ILE A 171 -29.95 -25.48 5.94
N GLY A 172 -30.35 -24.68 6.92
CA GLY A 172 -31.67 -24.05 6.99
C GLY A 172 -31.57 -22.55 7.24
N LYS A 173 -32.64 -21.81 6.92
CA LYS A 173 -32.78 -20.39 7.22
C LYS A 173 -33.99 -20.15 8.12
N SER A 174 -33.88 -19.24 9.08
CA SER A 174 -34.96 -18.81 9.97
C SER A 174 -34.96 -17.29 10.11
N LYS A 175 -36.12 -16.70 10.42
CA LYS A 175 -36.23 -15.30 10.83
C LYS A 175 -36.19 -15.13 12.36
N ASP A 176 -36.31 -16.23 13.09
CA ASP A 176 -36.31 -16.27 14.55
C ASP A 176 -35.43 -17.45 15.01
N PRO A 177 -34.34 -17.20 15.76
CA PRO A 177 -33.43 -18.24 16.20
C PRO A 177 -34.02 -19.11 17.34
N ASN A 178 -35.05 -18.63 18.03
CA ASN A 178 -35.68 -19.32 19.17
C ASN A 178 -36.93 -20.12 18.79
N ARG A 179 -37.37 -20.06 17.53
CA ARG A 179 -38.49 -20.85 17.04
C ARG A 179 -38.08 -22.32 16.94
N ARG A 180 -38.29 -23.08 18.02
CA ARG A 180 -38.08 -24.53 18.08
C ARG A 180 -38.88 -25.22 16.96
N ARG A 181 -38.18 -26.01 16.15
CA ARG A 181 -38.75 -27.04 15.29
C ARG A 181 -38.57 -28.38 15.97
#